data_AF-A0A6P1NFF6-F1
#
_entry.id   AF-A0A6P1NFF6-F1
#
_cell.length_a   1.000
_cell.length_b   1.000
_cell.length_c   1.000
_cell.angle_alpha   90.00
_cell.angle_beta   90.00
_cell.angle_gamma   90.00
#
_symmetry.space_group_name_H-M   'P 1'
#
loop_
_entity.id
_entity.type
_entity.pdbx_description
1 polymer ?
#
loop_
_entity_poly.entity_id
_entity_poly.type
_entity_poly.pdbx_seq_one_letter_code
_entity_poly.pdbx_strand_id
1 'polypeptide(L)'
;MPRPQKVIEFRTFIFAFWDWVGWCLTPALIFYCLGRLKKGKEQKGRLKERFGFISADQHLFYKQHNNRFIWFHAASVGETLSAFSLIDMLLENDKNISILFTTNTITGFSIISTHVAYGKRLIHSFMPYDIPAARKRFLNYWQPCGAVFIESEIWPGYIKDCAKRAIPFMVVNARLSQKTVKKWLAFKYLFRLILSEITWIMPRGKEDQRSFEPFDPPILTPIGDLKEEAPPLTYDRKEFTLLKKLVEKRKVFVAASTHKGEEAIIIEALKRARWEEPDLLGIIVPRHPERGAEIATLFQAPRRSLGEVPSEQDFLWVIDTLGELGLFFKLADLAFIGNSLCPQGVVITLLSL
;
A
#
# COMPACT_ATOMS: atom_id res chain seq x y z
N MET A 1 22.08 -17.60 25.23
CA MET A 1 21.75 -18.86 25.94
C MET A 1 21.24 -19.87 24.91
N PRO A 2 21.73 -21.12 24.90
CA PRO A 2 21.18 -22.16 24.04
C PRO A 2 19.69 -22.38 24.39
N ARG A 3 18.80 -22.41 23.38
CA ARG A 3 17.37 -22.65 23.60
C ARG A 3 17.20 -24.09 24.13
N PRO A 4 16.29 -24.35 25.09
CA PRO A 4 16.09 -25.69 25.65
C PRO A 4 15.78 -26.70 24.54
N GLN A 5 16.33 -27.91 24.61
CA GLN A 5 16.18 -28.95 23.57
C GLN A 5 14.71 -29.23 23.21
N LYS A 6 13.81 -29.24 24.22
CA LYS A 6 12.35 -29.38 24.03
C LYS A 6 11.73 -28.27 23.17
N VAL A 7 12.24 -27.04 23.25
CA VAL A 7 11.77 -25.91 22.42
C VAL A 7 12.20 -26.08 20.97
N ILE A 8 13.38 -26.65 20.73
CA ILE A 8 13.90 -26.94 19.39
C ILE A 8 13.09 -28.05 18.72
N GLU A 9 12.77 -29.11 19.46
CA GLU A 9 11.93 -30.22 18.98
C GLU A 9 10.51 -29.75 18.64
N PHE A 10 9.86 -29.00 19.54
CA PHE A 10 8.52 -28.46 19.32
C PHE A 10 8.47 -27.48 18.13
N ARG A 11 9.47 -26.60 17.99
CA ARG A 11 9.63 -25.70 16.83
C ARG A 11 9.76 -26.50 15.53
N THR A 12 10.59 -27.53 15.53
CA THR A 12 10.82 -28.37 14.35
C THR A 12 9.53 -29.08 13.94
N PHE A 13 8.81 -29.64 14.91
CA PHE A 13 7.53 -30.31 14.71
C PHE A 13 6.47 -29.37 14.11
N ILE A 14 6.28 -28.18 14.67
CA ILE A 14 5.31 -27.19 14.15
C ILE A 14 5.57 -26.86 12.69
N PHE A 15 6.83 -26.58 12.36
CA PHE A 15 7.17 -26.17 11.00
C PHE A 15 7.13 -27.34 10.01
N ALA A 16 7.40 -28.56 10.45
CA ALA A 16 7.20 -29.77 9.66
C ALA A 16 5.71 -30.04 9.42
N PHE A 17 4.87 -29.83 10.44
CA PHE A 17 3.42 -29.92 10.30
C PHE A 17 2.88 -28.86 9.33
N TRP A 18 3.34 -27.61 9.42
CA TRP A 18 3.00 -26.56 8.45
C TRP A 18 3.38 -26.94 7.01
N ASP A 19 4.58 -27.51 6.83
CA ASP A 19 5.02 -28.00 5.52
C ASP A 19 4.14 -29.15 5.01
N TRP A 20 3.79 -30.09 5.87
CA TRP A 20 2.90 -31.21 5.55
C TRP A 20 1.50 -30.71 5.13
N VAL A 21 0.91 -29.77 5.87
CA VAL A 21 -0.35 -29.12 5.49
C VAL A 21 -0.23 -28.45 4.12
N GLY A 22 0.85 -27.72 3.86
CA GLY A 22 1.11 -27.10 2.56
C GLY A 22 1.21 -28.11 1.41
N TRP A 23 1.86 -29.26 1.64
CA TRP A 23 1.90 -30.36 0.68
C TRP A 23 0.50 -30.91 0.38
N CYS A 24 -0.28 -31.21 1.42
CA CYS A 24 -1.64 -31.71 1.27
C CYS A 24 -2.57 -30.73 0.53
N LEU A 25 -2.39 -29.42 0.74
CA LEU A 25 -3.20 -28.38 0.08
C LEU A 25 -2.77 -28.06 -1.36
N THR A 26 -1.64 -28.58 -1.83
CA THR A 26 -1.09 -28.23 -3.15
C THR A 26 -2.07 -28.48 -4.31
N PRO A 27 -2.76 -29.64 -4.41
CA PRO A 27 -3.75 -29.86 -5.47
C PRO A 27 -4.91 -28.85 -5.42
N ALA A 28 -5.43 -28.56 -4.22
CA ALA A 28 -6.51 -27.60 -4.03
C ALA A 28 -6.09 -26.18 -4.45
N LEU A 29 -4.84 -25.78 -4.21
CA LEU A 29 -4.30 -24.48 -4.62
C LEU A 29 -4.23 -24.32 -6.14
N ILE A 30 -4.01 -25.41 -6.89
CA ILE A 30 -4.08 -25.38 -8.37
C ILE A 30 -5.48 -25.01 -8.83
N PHE A 31 -6.51 -25.70 -8.32
CA PHE A 31 -7.90 -25.38 -8.67
C PHE A 31 -8.33 -24.00 -8.18
N TYR A 32 -7.89 -23.59 -6.99
CA TYR A 32 -8.11 -22.24 -6.47
C TYR A 32 -7.53 -21.17 -7.41
N CYS A 33 -6.30 -21.36 -7.87
CA CYS A 33 -5.61 -20.46 -8.79
C CYS A 33 -6.35 -20.35 -10.14
N LEU A 34 -6.80 -21.48 -10.70
CA LEU A 34 -7.61 -21.50 -11.92
C LEU A 34 -8.96 -20.81 -11.74
N GLY A 35 -9.61 -20.99 -10.59
CA GLY A 35 -10.85 -20.30 -10.24
C GLY A 35 -10.67 -18.79 -10.12
N ARG A 36 -9.54 -18.34 -9.55
CA ARG A 36 -9.20 -16.90 -9.49
C ARG A 36 -8.89 -16.33 -10.87
N LEU A 37 -8.22 -17.07 -11.74
CA LEU A 37 -8.00 -16.64 -13.13
C LEU A 37 -9.33 -16.39 -13.85
N LYS A 38 -10.31 -17.31 -13.72
CA LYS A 38 -11.66 -17.12 -14.30
C LYS A 38 -12.36 -15.86 -13.78
N LYS A 39 -12.08 -15.45 -12.55
CA LYS A 39 -12.62 -14.24 -11.91
C LYS A 39 -11.80 -12.97 -12.22
N GLY A 40 -10.80 -13.04 -13.10
CA GLY A 40 -9.91 -11.92 -13.41
C GLY A 40 -9.04 -11.47 -12.24
N LYS A 41 -8.76 -12.37 -11.28
CA LYS A 41 -7.93 -12.10 -10.08
C LYS A 41 -6.51 -12.65 -10.16
N GLU A 42 -6.16 -13.29 -11.28
CA GLU A 42 -4.79 -13.70 -11.64
C GLU A 42 -4.47 -13.30 -13.08
N GLN A 43 -3.17 -13.16 -13.40
CA GLN A 43 -2.72 -12.81 -14.74
C GLN A 43 -2.52 -14.05 -15.61
N LYS A 44 -3.17 -14.09 -16.78
CA LYS A 44 -2.97 -15.14 -17.78
C LYS A 44 -1.48 -15.19 -18.19
N GLY A 45 -0.91 -16.39 -18.25
CA GLY A 45 0.51 -16.60 -18.58
C GLY A 45 1.48 -16.56 -17.39
N ARG A 46 1.06 -16.04 -16.23
CA ARG A 46 1.94 -15.92 -15.03
C ARG A 46 1.51 -16.79 -13.85
N LEU A 47 0.51 -17.66 -14.01
CA LEU A 47 0.03 -18.55 -12.94
C LEU A 47 1.12 -19.42 -12.32
N LYS A 48 2.11 -19.83 -13.11
CA LYS A 48 3.21 -20.68 -12.63
C LYS A 48 4.06 -19.98 -11.56
N GLU A 49 4.06 -18.64 -11.52
CA GLU A 49 4.75 -17.86 -10.49
C GLU A 49 4.16 -18.13 -9.10
N ARG A 50 2.86 -18.41 -8.99
CA ARG A 50 2.21 -18.82 -7.73
C ARG A 50 2.78 -20.11 -7.14
N PHE A 51 3.44 -20.91 -7.97
CA PHE A 51 4.10 -22.13 -7.55
C PHE A 51 5.63 -21.95 -7.52
N GLY A 52 6.14 -20.73 -7.64
CA GLY A 52 7.58 -20.42 -7.52
C GLY A 52 8.36 -20.65 -8.81
N PHE A 53 7.70 -20.92 -9.94
CA PHE A 53 8.37 -20.98 -11.23
C PHE A 53 8.71 -19.57 -11.72
N ILE A 54 9.82 -19.46 -12.45
CA ILE A 54 10.37 -18.19 -12.91
C ILE A 54 10.03 -18.01 -14.40
N SER A 55 9.57 -16.82 -14.76
CA SER A 55 9.30 -16.48 -16.16
C SER A 55 10.60 -16.22 -16.95
N ALA A 56 10.52 -16.25 -18.28
CA ALA A 56 11.66 -15.92 -19.13
C ALA A 56 12.19 -14.50 -18.87
N ASP A 57 11.29 -13.52 -18.72
CA ASP A 57 11.65 -12.13 -18.43
C ASP A 57 12.34 -11.99 -17.07
N GLN A 58 11.85 -12.70 -16.04
CA GLN A 58 12.49 -12.74 -14.73
C GLN A 58 13.87 -13.38 -14.80
N HIS A 59 14.04 -14.43 -15.61
CA HIS A 59 15.34 -15.07 -15.82
C HIS A 59 16.33 -14.13 -16.51
N LEU A 60 15.89 -13.46 -17.57
CA LEU A 60 16.70 -12.48 -18.29
C LEU A 60 17.12 -11.33 -17.36
N PHE A 61 16.16 -10.78 -16.61
CA PHE A 61 16.44 -9.73 -15.62
C PHE A 61 17.46 -10.20 -14.58
N TYR A 62 17.28 -11.40 -14.01
CA TYR A 62 18.21 -11.98 -13.04
C TYR A 62 19.62 -12.11 -13.62
N LYS A 63 19.77 -12.53 -14.88
CA LYS A 63 21.08 -12.67 -15.54
C LYS A 63 21.76 -11.33 -15.83
N GLN A 64 20.99 -10.30 -16.17
CA GLN A 64 21.51 -8.96 -16.43
C GLN A 64 21.96 -8.24 -15.16
N HIS A 65 21.40 -8.62 -14.02
CA HIS A 65 21.68 -8.01 -12.73
C HIS A 65 22.44 -9.01 -11.87
N ASN A 66 23.77 -8.98 -11.96
CA ASN A 66 24.67 -9.76 -11.09
C ASN A 66 24.77 -9.17 -9.66
N ASN A 67 23.65 -8.61 -9.20
CA ASN A 67 23.53 -7.69 -8.07
C ASN A 67 22.89 -8.39 -6.87
N ARG A 68 23.02 -7.76 -5.70
CA ARG A 68 22.33 -8.22 -4.48
C ARG A 68 20.84 -7.91 -4.62
N PHE A 69 20.00 -8.94 -4.56
CA PHE A 69 18.54 -8.75 -4.57
C PHE A 69 18.02 -8.45 -3.16
N ILE A 70 17.28 -7.36 -3.00
CA ILE A 70 16.39 -7.19 -1.85
C ILE A 70 14.98 -7.56 -2.30
N TRP A 71 14.36 -8.47 -1.56
CA TRP A 71 13.02 -8.95 -1.85
C TRP A 71 11.99 -8.13 -1.07
N PHE A 72 11.11 -7.44 -1.79
CA PHE A 72 9.97 -6.73 -1.22
C PHE A 72 8.67 -7.49 -1.44
N HIS A 73 7.76 -7.41 -0.47
CA HIS A 73 6.41 -7.96 -0.58
C HIS A 73 5.35 -6.99 -0.08
N ALA A 74 4.33 -6.80 -0.91
CA ALA A 74 3.11 -6.04 -0.61
C ALA A 74 1.88 -6.77 -1.17
N ALA A 75 0.89 -7.05 -0.33
CA ALA A 75 -0.33 -7.73 -0.74
C ALA A 75 -1.35 -6.79 -1.39
N SER A 76 -1.37 -5.52 -0.99
CA SER A 76 -2.36 -4.54 -1.43
C SER A 76 -1.78 -3.35 -2.21
N VAL A 77 -2.67 -2.56 -2.81
CA VAL A 77 -2.35 -1.31 -3.50
C VAL A 77 -1.70 -0.30 -2.56
N GLY A 78 -2.27 -0.10 -1.37
CA GLY A 78 -1.76 0.86 -0.40
C GLY A 78 -0.38 0.48 0.10
N GLU A 79 -0.15 -0.81 0.37
CA GLU A 79 1.17 -1.33 0.74
C GLU A 79 2.19 -1.19 -0.41
N THR A 80 1.76 -1.43 -1.66
CA THR A 80 2.62 -1.28 -2.84
C THR A 80 3.09 0.16 -2.98
N LEU A 81 2.17 1.13 -2.86
CA LEU A 81 2.51 2.56 -2.90
C LEU A 81 3.42 2.96 -1.72
N SER A 82 3.15 2.44 -0.53
CA SER A 82 3.98 2.71 0.67
C SER A 82 5.41 2.17 0.52
N ALA A 83 5.63 1.20 -0.36
CA ALA A 83 6.95 0.65 -0.62
C ALA A 83 7.84 1.56 -1.46
N PHE A 84 7.26 2.46 -2.26
CA PHE A 84 7.98 3.21 -3.29
C PHE A 84 9.07 4.10 -2.69
N SER A 85 8.75 4.88 -1.65
CA SER A 85 9.72 5.75 -0.97
C SER A 85 10.92 4.97 -0.44
N LEU A 86 10.68 3.80 0.17
CA LEU A 86 11.75 2.93 0.67
C LEU A 86 12.59 2.33 -0.47
N ILE A 87 11.94 1.92 -1.56
CA ILE A 87 12.62 1.40 -2.76
C ILE A 87 13.50 2.46 -3.41
N ASP A 88 12.96 3.67 -3.59
CA ASP A 88 13.68 4.79 -4.19
C ASP A 88 14.90 5.14 -3.36
N MET A 89 14.75 5.30 -2.05
CA MET A 89 15.86 5.53 -1.12
C MET A 89 16.94 4.45 -1.20
N LEU A 90 16.58 3.16 -1.28
CA LEU A 90 17.55 2.07 -1.40
C LEU A 90 18.29 2.11 -2.75
N LEU A 91 17.55 2.32 -3.85
CA LEU A 91 18.08 2.36 -5.20
C LEU A 91 18.91 3.62 -5.47
N GLU A 92 18.65 4.70 -4.75
CA GLU A 92 19.46 5.93 -4.78
C GLU A 92 20.79 5.72 -4.06
N ASN A 93 20.75 5.15 -2.85
CA ASN A 93 21.91 4.97 -1.97
C ASN A 93 22.84 3.83 -2.39
N ASP A 94 22.35 2.77 -3.03
CA ASP A 94 23.18 1.66 -3.50
C ASP A 94 22.86 1.29 -4.96
N LYS A 95 23.85 1.50 -5.84
CA LYS A 95 23.73 1.18 -7.27
C LYS A 95 23.85 -0.32 -7.56
N ASN A 96 24.34 -1.12 -6.61
CA ASN A 96 24.56 -2.57 -6.74
C ASN A 96 23.39 -3.42 -6.21
N ILE A 97 22.28 -2.77 -5.82
CA ILE A 97 21.05 -3.45 -5.40
C ILE A 97 20.06 -3.46 -6.55
N SER A 98 19.39 -4.61 -6.70
CA SER A 98 18.19 -4.75 -7.50
C SER A 98 17.02 -5.19 -6.61
N ILE A 99 15.82 -4.76 -6.96
CA ILE A 99 14.60 -5.07 -6.21
C ILE A 99 13.84 -6.20 -6.90
N LEU A 100 13.60 -7.27 -6.15
CA LEU A 100 12.57 -8.25 -6.47
C LEU A 100 11.30 -7.86 -5.73
N PHE A 101 10.29 -7.38 -6.44
CA PHE A 101 9.02 -7.00 -5.82
C PHE A 101 7.98 -8.09 -6.04
N THR A 102 7.24 -8.44 -4.98
CA THR A 102 6.17 -9.43 -5.07
C THR A 102 4.83 -8.89 -4.62
N THR A 103 3.78 -9.25 -5.34
CA THR A 103 2.41 -8.91 -4.97
C THR A 103 1.47 -10.10 -5.00
N ASN A 104 0.35 -9.95 -4.28
CA ASN A 104 -0.75 -10.92 -4.31
C ASN A 104 -1.84 -10.58 -5.33
N THR A 105 -1.88 -9.35 -5.85
CA THR A 105 -3.01 -8.86 -6.64
C THR A 105 -2.53 -8.33 -7.99
N ILE A 106 -3.38 -8.46 -9.02
CA ILE A 106 -3.10 -7.84 -10.33
C ILE A 106 -3.01 -6.32 -10.17
N THR A 107 -3.82 -5.71 -9.32
CA THR A 107 -3.78 -4.27 -9.10
C THR A 107 -2.46 -3.82 -8.47
N GLY A 108 -1.92 -4.57 -7.51
CA GLY A 108 -0.57 -4.34 -6.99
C GLY A 108 0.48 -4.46 -8.08
N PHE A 109 0.38 -5.50 -8.92
CA PHE A 109 1.25 -5.64 -10.11
C PHE A 109 1.15 -4.45 -11.07
N SER A 110 -0.06 -3.98 -11.41
CA SER A 110 -0.25 -2.84 -12.29
C SER A 110 0.44 -1.58 -11.74
N ILE A 111 0.36 -1.36 -10.43
CA ILE A 111 1.01 -0.19 -9.79
C ILE A 111 2.53 -0.32 -9.78
N ILE A 112 3.08 -1.45 -9.33
CA ILE A 112 4.54 -1.59 -9.32
C ILE A 112 5.15 -1.55 -10.73
N SER A 113 4.38 -1.96 -11.75
CA SER A 113 4.83 -1.89 -13.16
C SER A 113 4.99 -0.47 -13.70
N THR A 114 4.34 0.54 -13.08
CA THR A 114 4.52 1.95 -13.46
C THR A 114 5.72 2.61 -12.77
N HIS A 115 6.40 1.93 -11.85
CA HIS A 115 7.55 2.47 -11.15
C HIS A 115 8.70 2.75 -12.12
N VAL A 116 9.40 3.88 -11.97
CA VAL A 116 10.45 4.34 -12.91
C VAL A 116 11.63 3.38 -13.05
N ALA A 117 11.87 2.58 -12.00
CA ALA A 117 12.91 1.55 -11.95
C ALA A 117 12.47 0.19 -12.53
N TYR A 118 11.19 -0.01 -12.86
CA TYR A 118 10.67 -1.28 -13.36
C TYR A 118 11.38 -1.67 -14.67
N GLY A 119 11.81 -2.94 -14.75
CA GLY A 119 12.60 -3.47 -15.86
C GLY A 119 14.07 -3.02 -15.90
N LYS A 120 14.45 -2.00 -15.12
CA LYS A 120 15.83 -1.47 -15.06
C LYS A 120 16.60 -1.91 -13.84
N ARG A 121 15.99 -1.83 -12.66
CA ARG A 121 16.56 -2.26 -11.36
C ARG A 121 15.50 -2.84 -10.43
N LEU A 122 14.27 -2.96 -10.92
CA LEU A 122 13.15 -3.54 -10.21
C LEU A 122 12.43 -4.54 -11.14
N ILE A 123 12.14 -5.72 -10.64
CA ILE A 123 11.33 -6.73 -11.35
C ILE A 123 10.20 -7.22 -10.46
N HIS A 124 9.08 -7.62 -11.07
CA HIS A 124 7.93 -8.16 -10.36
C HIS A 124 7.78 -9.68 -10.53
N SER A 125 7.37 -10.36 -9.45
CA SER A 125 6.84 -11.73 -9.47
C SER A 125 5.57 -11.82 -8.62
N PHE A 126 4.57 -12.60 -9.03
CA PHE A 126 3.47 -12.89 -8.10
C PHE A 126 4.00 -13.75 -6.95
N MET A 127 3.62 -13.38 -5.72
CA MET A 127 4.03 -14.10 -4.52
C MET A 127 3.64 -15.58 -4.64
N PRO A 128 4.60 -16.51 -4.58
CA PRO A 128 4.28 -17.92 -4.59
C PRO A 128 3.59 -18.32 -3.29
N TYR A 129 2.66 -19.26 -3.38
CA TYR A 129 2.00 -19.81 -2.21
C TYR A 129 3.01 -20.34 -1.20
N ASP A 130 2.67 -20.23 0.08
CA ASP A 130 3.45 -20.73 1.19
C ASP A 130 3.34 -22.27 1.29
N ILE A 131 3.83 -22.94 0.26
CA ILE A 131 3.96 -24.39 0.16
C ILE A 131 5.43 -24.75 -0.09
N PRO A 132 5.93 -25.86 0.48
CA PRO A 132 7.36 -26.14 0.53
C PRO A 132 8.05 -26.14 -0.85
N ALA A 133 7.43 -26.74 -1.85
CA ALA A 133 7.98 -26.81 -3.20
C ALA A 133 8.11 -25.43 -3.86
N ALA A 134 7.11 -24.56 -3.68
CA ALA A 134 7.10 -23.22 -4.26
C ALA A 134 8.13 -22.30 -3.59
N ARG A 135 8.15 -22.28 -2.26
CA ARG A 135 9.12 -21.51 -1.48
C ARG A 135 10.56 -21.93 -1.78
N LYS A 136 10.82 -23.24 -1.80
CA LYS A 136 12.15 -23.79 -2.12
C LYS A 136 12.59 -23.36 -3.51
N ARG A 137 11.72 -23.47 -4.52
CA ARG A 137 12.04 -23.05 -5.89
C ARG A 137 12.34 -21.56 -5.97
N PHE A 138 11.48 -20.74 -5.38
CA PHE A 138 11.60 -19.28 -5.39
C PHE A 138 12.90 -18.81 -4.70
N LEU A 139 13.14 -19.24 -3.45
CA LEU A 139 14.30 -18.81 -2.69
C LEU A 139 15.62 -19.41 -3.21
N ASN A 140 15.60 -20.62 -3.79
CA ASN A 140 16.81 -21.20 -4.41
C ASN A 140 17.24 -20.44 -5.66
N TYR A 141 16.27 -19.90 -6.39
CA TYR A 141 16.51 -19.17 -7.62
C TYR A 141 16.95 -17.74 -7.33
N TRP A 142 16.15 -16.98 -6.57
CA TRP A 142 16.38 -15.55 -6.35
C TRP A 142 17.47 -15.24 -5.34
N GLN A 143 17.67 -16.11 -4.35
CA GLN A 143 18.68 -15.96 -3.29
C GLN A 143 18.79 -14.53 -2.73
N PRO A 144 17.67 -13.93 -2.26
CA PRO A 144 17.69 -12.54 -1.82
C PRO A 144 18.62 -12.37 -0.61
N CYS A 145 19.31 -11.23 -0.55
CA CYS A 145 20.19 -10.88 0.57
C CYS A 145 19.43 -10.28 1.76
N GLY A 146 18.14 -10.00 1.59
CA GLY A 146 17.21 -9.53 2.63
C GLY A 146 15.78 -9.54 2.10
N ALA A 147 14.82 -9.70 3.00
CA ALA A 147 13.39 -9.71 2.70
C ALA A 147 12.67 -8.62 3.52
N VAL A 148 11.84 -7.82 2.87
CA VAL A 148 11.09 -6.70 3.43
C VAL A 148 9.61 -6.88 3.11
N PHE A 149 8.81 -7.21 4.11
CA PHE A 149 7.38 -7.44 4.01
C PHE A 149 6.63 -6.27 4.63
N ILE A 150 5.57 -5.81 3.98
CA ILE A 150 4.88 -4.58 4.38
C ILE A 150 3.60 -4.93 5.15
N GLU A 151 3.33 -4.19 6.23
CA GLU A 151 2.16 -4.31 7.11
C GLU A 151 2.00 -5.69 7.80
N SER A 152 0.98 -6.46 7.42
CA SER A 152 0.52 -7.65 8.14
C SER A 152 0.90 -8.97 7.46
N GLU A 153 1.82 -8.93 6.50
CA GLU A 153 2.17 -10.08 5.67
C GLU A 153 3.12 -11.07 6.39
N ILE A 154 2.54 -11.86 7.29
CA ILE A 154 3.25 -12.88 8.07
C ILE A 154 3.05 -14.24 7.39
N TRP A 155 4.11 -14.72 6.74
CA TRP A 155 4.13 -15.98 5.98
C TRP A 155 5.04 -17.02 6.66
N PRO A 156 4.52 -17.91 7.52
CA PRO A 156 5.33 -18.75 8.41
C PRO A 156 6.39 -19.59 7.70
N GLY A 157 6.07 -20.15 6.53
CA GLY A 157 7.03 -21.00 5.83
C GLY A 157 8.15 -20.19 5.17
N TYR A 158 7.87 -18.98 4.67
CA TYR A 158 8.91 -18.10 4.14
C TYR A 158 9.79 -17.54 5.25
N ILE A 159 9.22 -17.11 6.36
CA ILE A 159 9.95 -16.64 7.54
C ILE A 159 10.95 -17.72 7.99
N LYS A 160 10.46 -18.96 8.16
CA LYS A 160 11.31 -20.11 8.49
C LYS A 160 12.40 -20.35 7.46
N ASP A 161 12.05 -20.39 6.17
CA ASP A 161 13.01 -20.75 5.12
C ASP A 161 14.06 -19.65 4.92
N CYS A 162 13.72 -18.38 5.16
CA CYS A 162 14.66 -17.27 5.23
C CYS A 162 15.59 -17.41 6.44
N ALA A 163 15.06 -17.67 7.64
CA ALA A 163 15.88 -17.88 8.84
C ALA A 163 16.87 -19.04 8.67
N LYS A 164 16.44 -20.16 8.08
CA LYS A 164 17.32 -21.31 7.75
C LYS A 164 18.45 -20.97 6.78
N ARG A 165 18.26 -19.97 5.92
CA ARG A 165 19.22 -19.52 4.91
C ARG A 165 20.03 -18.30 5.36
N ALA A 166 19.85 -17.86 6.60
CA ALA A 166 20.41 -16.61 7.12
C ALA A 166 20.06 -15.38 6.25
N ILE A 167 18.87 -15.37 5.65
CA ILE A 167 18.34 -14.21 4.94
C ILE A 167 17.62 -13.34 5.98
N PRO A 168 18.07 -12.10 6.25
CA PRO A 168 17.36 -11.19 7.13
C PRO A 168 15.93 -10.97 6.66
N PHE A 169 14.97 -11.12 7.56
CA PHE A 169 13.55 -10.94 7.27
C PHE A 169 13.00 -9.80 8.11
N MET A 170 12.40 -8.82 7.45
CA MET A 170 11.86 -7.61 8.05
C MET A 170 10.37 -7.50 7.78
N VAL A 171 9.60 -7.14 8.80
CA VAL A 171 8.23 -6.66 8.61
C VAL A 171 8.21 -5.17 8.93
N VAL A 172 8.00 -4.34 7.91
CA VAL A 172 7.98 -2.87 8.01
C VAL A 172 6.55 -2.36 7.95
N ASN A 173 6.32 -1.19 8.54
CA ASN A 173 4.97 -0.66 8.74
C ASN A 173 4.03 -1.65 9.47
N ALA A 174 4.59 -2.44 10.38
CA ALA A 174 3.94 -3.62 10.92
C ALA A 174 2.68 -3.26 11.71
N ARG A 175 1.59 -3.98 11.42
CA ARG A 175 0.28 -3.77 12.06
C ARG A 175 -0.39 -5.12 12.29
N LEU A 176 -1.16 -5.24 13.37
CA LEU A 176 -2.12 -6.31 13.56
C LEU A 176 -3.48 -5.72 13.88
N SER A 177 -4.53 -6.12 13.16
CA SER A 177 -5.90 -5.76 13.54
C SER A 177 -6.26 -6.38 14.89
N GLN A 178 -7.15 -5.75 15.66
CA GLN A 178 -7.63 -6.32 16.93
C GLN A 178 -8.20 -7.74 16.76
N LYS A 179 -8.86 -8.01 15.62
CA LYS A 179 -9.37 -9.34 15.26
C LYS A 179 -8.23 -10.35 15.08
N THR A 180 -7.14 -9.92 14.45
CA THR A 180 -5.93 -10.74 14.24
C THR A 180 -5.23 -11.03 15.57
N VAL A 181 -5.08 -10.01 16.44
CA VAL A 181 -4.52 -10.18 17.80
C VAL A 181 -5.33 -11.19 18.61
N LYS A 182 -6.66 -11.04 18.68
CA LYS A 182 -7.54 -11.98 19.41
C LYS A 182 -7.37 -13.43 18.93
N LYS A 183 -7.27 -13.64 17.61
CA LYS A 183 -7.02 -14.98 17.05
C LYS A 183 -5.66 -15.52 17.46
N TRP A 184 -4.61 -14.73 17.36
CA TRP A 184 -3.25 -15.18 17.70
C TRP A 184 -3.03 -15.36 19.19
N LEU A 185 -3.79 -14.68 20.06
CA LEU A 185 -3.76 -14.94 21.50
C LEU A 185 -4.19 -16.38 21.83
N ALA A 186 -5.15 -16.96 21.09
CA ALA A 186 -5.53 -18.37 21.27
C ALA A 186 -4.38 -19.34 20.90
N PHE A 187 -3.47 -18.92 20.01
CA PHE A 187 -2.31 -19.69 19.57
C PHE A 187 -0.99 -18.96 19.90
N LYS A 188 -0.94 -18.33 21.08
CA LYS A 188 0.12 -17.38 21.47
C LYS A 188 1.54 -17.93 21.23
N TYR A 189 1.78 -19.16 21.68
CA TYR A 189 3.10 -19.79 21.57
C TYR A 189 3.51 -20.06 20.12
N LEU A 190 2.56 -20.48 19.27
CA LEU A 190 2.81 -20.67 17.85
C LEU A 190 3.19 -19.35 17.18
N PHE A 191 2.44 -18.28 17.45
CA PHE A 191 2.73 -16.98 16.85
C PHE A 191 4.05 -16.41 17.34
N ARG A 192 4.33 -16.48 18.65
CA ARG A 192 5.62 -16.12 19.22
C ARG A 192 6.78 -16.86 18.55
N LEU A 193 6.63 -18.17 18.30
CA LEU A 193 7.64 -18.94 17.58
C LEU A 193 7.86 -18.41 16.16
N ILE A 194 6.79 -18.11 15.41
CA ILE A 194 6.89 -17.53 14.07
C ILE A 194 7.60 -16.17 14.11
N LEU A 195 7.21 -15.27 15.03
CA LEU A 195 7.83 -13.94 15.14
C LEU A 195 9.29 -14.02 15.58
N SER A 196 9.67 -15.03 16.37
CA SER A 196 11.06 -15.21 16.83
C SER A 196 12.05 -15.59 15.72
N GLU A 197 11.55 -15.92 14.53
CA GLU A 197 12.35 -16.19 13.33
C GLU A 197 12.48 -14.95 12.42
N ILE A 198 11.72 -13.89 12.70
CA ILE A 198 11.83 -12.60 12.01
C ILE A 198 13.05 -11.86 12.58
N THR A 199 13.83 -11.20 11.73
CA THR A 199 14.99 -10.43 12.16
C THR A 199 14.55 -9.13 12.83
N TRP A 200 13.67 -8.37 12.19
CA TRP A 200 13.16 -7.10 12.68
C TRP A 200 11.69 -6.90 12.37
N ILE A 201 10.94 -6.41 13.34
CA ILE A 201 9.56 -5.92 13.16
C ILE A 201 9.58 -4.43 13.47
N MET A 202 9.16 -3.60 12.53
CA MET A 202 9.05 -2.15 12.70
C MET A 202 7.57 -1.75 12.69
N PRO A 203 6.92 -1.63 13.86
CA PRO A 203 5.56 -1.11 13.97
C PRO A 203 5.45 0.33 13.49
N ARG A 204 4.23 0.74 13.11
CA ARG A 204 3.96 2.11 12.63
C ARG A 204 4.00 3.15 13.74
N GLY A 205 3.62 2.73 14.94
CA GLY A 205 3.54 3.57 16.12
C GLY A 205 3.35 2.76 17.39
N LYS A 206 3.22 3.45 18.53
CA LYS A 206 3.12 2.82 19.86
C LYS A 206 1.91 1.89 19.99
N GLU A 207 0.78 2.23 19.37
CA GLU A 207 -0.42 1.39 19.40
C GLU A 207 -0.21 0.06 18.65
N ASP A 208 0.40 0.11 17.46
CA ASP A 208 0.72 -1.09 16.71
C ASP A 208 1.79 -1.92 17.44
N GLN A 209 2.78 -1.29 18.07
CA GLN A 209 3.76 -1.98 18.90
C GLN A 209 3.10 -2.78 20.04
N ARG A 210 2.16 -2.17 20.76
CA ARG A 210 1.39 -2.84 21.83
C ARG A 210 0.64 -4.08 21.34
N SER A 211 0.21 -4.07 20.08
CA SER A 211 -0.49 -5.24 19.49
C SER A 211 0.43 -6.45 19.31
N PHE A 212 1.75 -6.25 19.22
CA PHE A 212 2.72 -7.34 19.14
C PHE A 212 3.30 -7.75 20.50
N GLU A 213 3.30 -6.88 21.52
CA GLU A 213 3.87 -7.15 22.87
C GLU A 213 3.51 -8.52 23.47
N PRO A 214 2.27 -9.04 23.37
CA PRO A 214 1.94 -10.36 23.92
C PRO A 214 2.78 -11.50 23.34
N PHE A 215 3.46 -11.32 22.21
CA PHE A 215 4.14 -12.37 21.47
C PHE A 215 5.66 -12.25 21.52
N ASP A 216 6.22 -11.37 22.35
CA ASP A 216 7.66 -11.12 22.51
C ASP A 216 8.41 -10.91 21.16
N PRO A 217 7.96 -9.97 20.32
CA PRO A 217 8.50 -9.69 19.00
C PRO A 217 9.92 -9.08 19.04
N PRO A 218 10.76 -9.31 18.02
CA PRO A 218 12.02 -8.58 17.83
C PRO A 218 11.74 -7.18 17.23
N ILE A 219 11.28 -6.24 18.06
CA ILE A 219 10.96 -4.87 17.62
C ILE A 219 12.24 -4.09 17.29
N LEU A 220 12.24 -3.45 16.14
CA LEU A 220 13.23 -2.46 15.74
C LEU A 220 12.71 -1.05 16.05
N THR A 221 13.59 -0.20 16.58
CA THR A 221 13.32 1.21 16.86
C THR A 221 14.34 2.09 16.12
N PRO A 222 13.99 3.32 15.68
CA PRO A 222 12.71 3.99 15.87
C PRO A 222 11.55 3.38 15.06
N ILE A 223 10.32 3.63 15.53
CA ILE A 223 9.05 3.27 14.85
C ILE A 223 8.61 4.45 13.96
N GLY A 224 7.87 4.17 12.89
CA GLY A 224 7.33 5.20 11.98
C GLY A 224 6.38 4.61 10.93
N ASP A 225 5.46 5.43 10.40
CA ASP A 225 4.52 5.01 9.34
C ASP A 225 5.06 5.38 7.96
N LEU A 226 5.31 4.37 7.11
CA LEU A 226 5.76 4.59 5.73
C LEU A 226 4.78 5.44 4.91
N LYS A 227 3.51 5.53 5.32
CA LYS A 227 2.50 6.35 4.65
C LYS A 227 2.68 7.84 4.92
N GLU A 228 3.33 8.22 6.02
CA GLU A 228 3.67 9.62 6.32
C GLU A 228 4.85 10.10 5.44
N GLU A 229 5.69 9.17 4.98
CA GLU A 229 6.80 9.42 4.06
C GLU A 229 6.39 9.42 2.59
N ALA A 230 5.08 9.38 2.29
CA ALA A 230 4.61 9.53 0.91
C ALA A 230 5.03 10.93 0.40
N PRO A 231 5.64 11.02 -0.80
CA PRO A 231 6.02 12.32 -1.33
C PRO A 231 4.78 13.20 -1.49
N PRO A 232 4.91 14.53 -1.33
CA PRO A 232 3.82 15.44 -1.61
C PRO A 232 3.25 15.18 -3.01
N LEU A 233 1.93 15.28 -3.15
CA LEU A 233 1.29 15.14 -4.45
C LEU A 233 1.92 16.14 -5.42
N THR A 234 2.31 15.63 -6.59
CA THR A 234 2.90 16.47 -7.63
C THR A 234 1.85 17.43 -8.19
N TYR A 235 2.31 18.58 -8.65
CA TYR A 235 1.47 19.58 -9.30
C TYR A 235 2.31 20.37 -10.31
N ASP A 236 1.65 20.88 -11.36
CA ASP A 236 2.29 21.78 -12.32
C ASP A 236 2.51 23.16 -11.66
N ARG A 237 3.77 23.60 -11.58
CA ARG A 237 4.13 24.88 -10.95
C ARG A 237 3.64 26.10 -11.73
N LYS A 238 3.58 26.02 -13.07
CA LYS A 238 3.07 27.11 -13.90
C LYS A 238 1.58 27.25 -13.68
N GLU A 239 0.86 26.14 -13.69
CA GLU A 239 -0.57 26.12 -13.44
C GLU A 239 -0.90 26.61 -12.03
N PHE A 240 -0.13 26.17 -11.03
CA PHE A 240 -0.26 26.68 -9.66
C PHE A 240 -0.10 28.19 -9.57
N THR A 241 0.86 28.76 -10.28
CA THR A 241 1.09 30.22 -10.26
C THR A 241 -0.10 30.98 -10.87
N LEU A 242 -0.69 30.44 -11.94
CA LEU A 242 -1.86 31.02 -12.59
C LEU A 242 -3.09 30.94 -11.70
N LEU A 243 -3.38 29.75 -11.17
CA LEU A 243 -4.55 29.54 -10.30
C LEU A 243 -4.41 30.24 -8.95
N LYS A 244 -3.20 30.33 -8.39
CA LYS A 244 -2.97 31.08 -7.14
C LYS A 244 -3.31 32.55 -7.30
N LYS A 245 -3.01 33.17 -8.45
CA LYS A 245 -3.44 34.54 -8.76
C LYS A 245 -4.96 34.64 -8.90
N LEU A 246 -5.58 33.66 -9.58
CA LEU A 246 -7.03 33.61 -9.75
C LEU A 246 -7.79 33.62 -8.42
N VAL A 247 -7.27 32.91 -7.41
CA VAL A 247 -7.91 32.79 -6.08
C VAL A 247 -7.25 33.63 -5.00
N GLU A 248 -6.36 34.57 -5.34
CA GLU A 248 -5.47 35.24 -4.37
C GLU A 248 -6.20 36.00 -3.25
N LYS A 249 -7.42 36.47 -3.52
CA LYS A 249 -8.25 37.23 -2.58
C LYS A 249 -9.29 36.38 -1.86
N ARG A 250 -9.24 35.06 -2.03
CA ARG A 250 -10.29 34.13 -1.59
C ARG A 250 -9.68 33.10 -0.65
N LYS A 251 -10.37 32.80 0.44
CA LYS A 251 -10.09 31.57 1.19
C LYS A 251 -10.56 30.38 0.37
N VAL A 252 -9.73 29.35 0.27
CA VAL A 252 -9.98 28.17 -0.54
C VAL A 252 -10.21 26.98 0.37
N PHE A 253 -11.41 26.42 0.30
CA PHE A 253 -11.75 25.13 0.90
C PHE A 253 -11.82 24.06 -0.17
N VAL A 254 -11.06 22.98 -0.02
CA VAL A 254 -11.08 21.85 -0.94
C VAL A 254 -11.74 20.64 -0.30
N ALA A 255 -12.85 20.16 -0.86
CA ALA A 255 -13.40 18.85 -0.56
C ALA A 255 -12.94 17.84 -1.63
N ALA A 256 -12.01 16.98 -1.24
CA ALA A 256 -11.37 16.02 -2.13
C ALA A 256 -11.98 14.62 -2.00
N SER A 257 -12.07 13.90 -3.12
CA SER A 257 -12.59 12.53 -3.20
C SER A 257 -14.02 12.39 -2.64
N THR A 258 -14.90 13.34 -2.94
CA THR A 258 -16.30 13.29 -2.46
C THR A 258 -17.09 12.16 -3.12
N HIS A 259 -18.00 11.57 -2.35
CA HIS A 259 -18.91 10.53 -2.79
C HIS A 259 -20.36 11.01 -2.83
N LYS A 260 -21.18 10.28 -3.59
CA LYS A 260 -22.58 10.62 -3.81
C LYS A 260 -23.32 10.79 -2.49
N GLY A 261 -23.92 11.97 -2.31
CA GLY A 261 -24.65 12.35 -1.11
C GLY A 261 -23.85 13.26 -0.19
N GLU A 262 -22.51 13.22 -0.23
CA GLU A 262 -21.67 14.11 0.57
C GLU A 262 -21.64 15.52 -0.01
N GLU A 263 -21.67 15.66 -1.34
CA GLU A 263 -21.53 16.97 -1.99
C GLU A 263 -22.61 17.96 -1.55
N ALA A 264 -23.86 17.50 -1.45
CA ALA A 264 -24.96 18.34 -0.99
C ALA A 264 -24.75 18.83 0.46
N ILE A 265 -24.27 17.95 1.35
CA ILE A 265 -23.98 18.30 2.75
C ILE A 265 -22.85 19.33 2.82
N ILE A 266 -21.78 19.10 2.07
CA ILE A 266 -20.61 19.98 2.04
C ILE A 266 -20.97 21.36 1.47
N ILE A 267 -21.76 21.40 0.39
CA ILE A 267 -22.17 22.65 -0.24
C ILE A 267 -23.11 23.46 0.66
N GLU A 268 -24.02 22.80 1.38
CA GLU A 268 -24.83 23.48 2.39
C GLU A 268 -23.98 24.03 3.55
N ALA A 269 -22.95 23.31 3.98
CA ALA A 269 -21.99 23.81 4.96
C ALA A 269 -21.19 25.02 4.43
N LEU A 270 -20.75 24.98 3.17
CA LEU A 270 -20.07 26.08 2.49
C LEU A 270 -20.94 27.34 2.43
N LYS A 271 -22.22 27.20 2.07
CA LYS A 271 -23.17 28.31 2.04
C LYS A 271 -23.33 28.98 3.41
N ARG A 272 -23.35 28.19 4.48
CA ARG A 272 -23.41 28.70 5.87
C ARG A 272 -22.10 29.38 6.28
N ALA A 273 -20.96 28.77 5.99
CA ALA A 273 -19.65 29.34 6.29
C ALA A 273 -19.43 30.70 5.62
N ARG A 274 -20.01 30.91 4.44
CA ARG A 274 -19.97 32.19 3.72
C ARG A 274 -20.69 33.35 4.43
N TRP A 275 -21.47 33.09 5.47
CA TRP A 275 -22.04 34.16 6.29
C TRP A 275 -20.96 34.87 7.12
N GLU A 276 -19.92 34.13 7.52
CA GLU A 276 -18.77 34.66 8.26
C GLU A 276 -17.59 34.97 7.34
N GLU A 277 -17.44 34.21 6.25
CA GLU A 277 -16.33 34.33 5.29
C GLU A 277 -16.87 34.51 3.85
N PRO A 278 -17.31 35.72 3.46
CA PRO A 278 -18.02 35.95 2.19
C PRO A 278 -17.24 35.55 0.93
N ASP A 279 -15.90 35.66 0.97
CA ASP A 279 -15.03 35.38 -0.18
C ASP A 279 -14.65 33.90 -0.31
N LEU A 280 -15.13 33.03 0.59
CA LEU A 280 -14.83 31.59 0.59
C LEU A 280 -15.21 30.95 -0.75
N LEU A 281 -14.23 30.28 -1.36
CA LEU A 281 -14.38 29.43 -2.53
C LEU A 281 -14.36 27.96 -2.10
N GLY A 282 -15.43 27.24 -2.38
CA GLY A 282 -15.45 25.79 -2.29
C GLY A 282 -14.95 25.15 -3.58
N ILE A 283 -14.02 24.22 -3.48
CA ILE A 283 -13.57 23.38 -4.58
C ILE A 283 -14.02 21.95 -4.29
N ILE A 284 -14.79 21.35 -5.20
CA ILE A 284 -15.26 19.95 -5.08
C ILE A 284 -14.52 19.08 -6.09
N VAL A 285 -13.77 18.10 -5.59
CA VAL A 285 -13.10 17.09 -6.41
C VAL A 285 -13.81 15.74 -6.19
N PRO A 286 -14.78 15.35 -7.03
CA PRO A 286 -15.46 14.07 -6.87
C PRO A 286 -14.49 12.89 -7.01
N ARG A 287 -14.71 11.82 -6.24
CA ARG A 287 -13.94 10.57 -6.36
C ARG A 287 -13.96 9.99 -7.79
N HIS A 288 -15.08 10.23 -8.46
CA HIS A 288 -15.47 9.77 -9.78
C HIS A 288 -15.67 11.00 -10.68
N PRO A 289 -14.67 11.38 -11.51
CA PRO A 289 -14.72 12.59 -12.34
C PRO A 289 -15.96 12.67 -13.24
N GLU A 290 -16.49 11.55 -13.69
CA GLU A 290 -17.72 11.46 -14.49
C GLU A 290 -18.93 12.12 -13.82
N ARG A 291 -18.91 12.27 -12.49
CA ARG A 291 -19.96 12.96 -11.72
C ARG A 291 -19.82 14.48 -11.72
N GLY A 292 -18.73 15.02 -12.24
CA GLY A 292 -18.49 16.46 -12.30
C GLY A 292 -19.62 17.22 -12.99
N ALA A 293 -20.10 16.70 -14.12
CA ALA A 293 -21.21 17.29 -14.87
C ALA A 293 -22.52 17.35 -14.05
N GLU A 294 -22.83 16.27 -13.31
CA GLU A 294 -24.01 16.19 -12.43
C GLU A 294 -23.94 17.26 -11.33
N ILE A 295 -22.80 17.35 -10.64
CA ILE A 295 -22.58 18.28 -9.52
C ILE A 295 -22.62 19.74 -10.03
N ALA A 296 -21.89 20.03 -11.10
CA ALA A 296 -21.82 21.36 -11.68
C ALA A 296 -23.19 21.87 -12.15
N THR A 297 -24.00 21.00 -12.75
CA THR A 297 -25.37 21.35 -13.19
C THR A 297 -26.26 21.65 -11.99
N LEU A 298 -26.21 20.79 -10.96
CA LEU A 298 -27.08 20.90 -9.79
C LEU A 298 -26.81 22.18 -8.97
N PHE A 299 -25.55 22.63 -8.95
CA PHE A 299 -25.12 23.76 -8.13
C PHE A 299 -24.64 24.97 -8.94
N GLN A 300 -24.85 24.96 -10.26
CA GLN A 300 -24.46 26.03 -11.20
C GLN A 300 -23.00 26.47 -11.02
N ALA A 301 -22.08 25.50 -11.06
CA ALA A 301 -20.66 25.74 -10.83
C ALA A 301 -19.84 25.50 -12.10
N PRO A 302 -18.77 26.29 -12.33
CA PRO A 302 -17.82 26.05 -13.40
C PRO A 302 -17.12 24.69 -13.25
N ARG A 303 -16.68 24.13 -14.38
CA ARG A 303 -16.00 22.83 -14.49
C ARG A 303 -14.58 22.94 -15.03
N ARG A 304 -13.63 22.37 -14.29
CA ARG A 304 -12.22 22.30 -14.68
C ARG A 304 -12.02 21.58 -16.02
N SER A 305 -12.72 20.47 -16.28
CA SER A 305 -12.58 19.71 -17.54
C SER A 305 -13.00 20.48 -18.78
N LEU A 306 -13.81 21.54 -18.63
CA LEU A 306 -14.24 22.42 -19.71
C LEU A 306 -13.32 23.64 -19.89
N GLY A 307 -12.25 23.75 -19.09
CA GLY A 307 -11.39 24.93 -19.06
C GLY A 307 -12.02 26.14 -18.38
N GLU A 308 -13.14 25.95 -17.67
CA GLU A 308 -13.85 27.02 -16.98
C GLU A 308 -13.15 27.34 -15.65
N VAL A 309 -13.13 28.63 -15.33
CA VAL A 309 -12.59 29.17 -14.09
C VAL A 309 -13.68 29.95 -13.34
N PRO A 310 -13.68 29.92 -11.99
CA PRO A 310 -14.64 30.68 -11.21
C PRO A 310 -14.44 32.19 -11.38
N SER A 311 -15.55 32.88 -11.58
CA SER A 311 -15.68 34.32 -11.43
C SER A 311 -15.69 34.74 -9.95
N GLU A 312 -15.71 36.05 -9.69
CA GLU A 312 -15.83 36.58 -8.32
C GLU A 312 -17.17 36.21 -7.67
N GLN A 313 -18.23 35.97 -8.45
CA GLN A 313 -19.55 35.62 -7.95
C GLN A 313 -19.67 34.12 -7.63
N ASP A 314 -18.84 33.28 -8.26
CA ASP A 314 -18.90 31.83 -8.07
C ASP A 314 -18.36 31.44 -6.69
N PHE A 315 -19.18 30.78 -5.89
CA PHE A 315 -18.77 30.27 -4.58
C PHE A 315 -18.27 28.82 -4.62
N LEU A 316 -18.42 28.15 -5.76
CA LEU A 316 -18.13 26.74 -5.95
C LEU A 316 -17.36 26.53 -7.26
N TRP A 317 -16.41 25.60 -7.28
CA TRP A 317 -15.71 25.16 -8.49
C TRP A 317 -15.58 23.63 -8.50
N VAL A 318 -15.95 22.99 -9.61
CA VAL A 318 -15.94 21.53 -9.72
C VAL A 318 -14.72 21.08 -10.51
N ILE A 319 -13.90 20.23 -9.89
CA ILE A 319 -12.68 19.68 -10.48
C ILE A 319 -12.92 18.23 -10.88
N ASP A 320 -13.27 18.04 -12.14
CA ASP A 320 -13.62 16.74 -12.72
C ASP A 320 -12.55 16.22 -13.68
N THR A 321 -11.30 16.45 -13.31
CA THR A 321 -10.11 15.99 -14.02
C THR A 321 -9.27 15.06 -13.13
N LEU A 322 -8.49 14.17 -13.75
CA LEU A 322 -7.60 13.25 -13.05
C LEU A 322 -6.18 13.79 -12.97
N GLY A 323 -5.49 13.50 -11.87
CA GLY A 323 -4.06 13.81 -11.72
C GLY A 323 -3.74 15.23 -11.25
N GLU A 324 -4.74 16.12 -11.10
CA GLU A 324 -4.54 17.50 -10.65
C GLU A 324 -4.78 17.70 -9.15
N LEU A 325 -5.07 16.65 -8.38
CA LEU A 325 -5.45 16.80 -6.97
C LEU A 325 -4.37 17.49 -6.11
N GLY A 326 -3.08 17.24 -6.40
CA GLY A 326 -1.98 17.93 -5.70
C GLY A 326 -1.99 19.44 -5.88
N LEU A 327 -2.41 19.92 -7.05
CA LEU A 327 -2.53 21.34 -7.37
C LEU A 327 -3.57 22.00 -6.47
N PHE A 328 -4.75 21.39 -6.36
CA PHE A 328 -5.85 21.94 -5.56
C PHE A 328 -5.57 21.86 -4.06
N PHE A 329 -4.98 20.78 -3.56
CA PHE A 329 -4.54 20.75 -2.17
C PHE A 329 -3.49 21.83 -1.87
N LYS A 330 -2.60 22.15 -2.82
CA LYS A 330 -1.61 23.21 -2.62
C LYS A 330 -2.21 24.62 -2.60
N LEU A 331 -3.37 24.80 -3.24
CA LEU A 331 -4.14 26.04 -3.22
C LEU A 331 -5.03 26.17 -1.98
N ALA A 332 -5.31 25.07 -1.28
CA ALA A 332 -6.25 25.04 -0.16
C ALA A 332 -5.69 25.73 1.09
N ASP A 333 -6.54 26.50 1.76
CA ASP A 333 -6.33 26.92 3.15
C ASP A 333 -6.90 25.86 4.12
N LEU A 334 -7.96 25.17 3.70
CA LEU A 334 -8.59 24.09 4.46
C LEU A 334 -8.98 22.95 3.51
N ALA A 335 -8.73 21.72 3.95
CA ALA A 335 -9.07 20.53 3.18
C ALA A 335 -10.01 19.60 3.96
N PHE A 336 -10.95 19.01 3.24
CA PHE A 336 -11.83 17.93 3.67
C PHE A 336 -11.64 16.72 2.76
N ILE A 337 -11.57 15.52 3.34
CA ILE A 337 -11.47 14.26 2.60
C ILE A 337 -12.82 13.54 2.69
N GLY A 338 -13.42 13.28 1.53
CA GLY A 338 -14.68 12.57 1.38
C GLY A 338 -14.61 11.09 1.73
N ASN A 339 -15.73 10.40 1.52
CA ASN A 339 -16.04 9.07 2.06
C ASN A 339 -16.07 9.03 3.60
N SER A 340 -16.56 10.10 4.23
CA SER A 340 -16.57 10.26 5.70
C SER A 340 -17.91 10.77 6.27
N LEU A 341 -18.83 11.30 5.46
CA LEU A 341 -20.11 11.86 5.92
C LEU A 341 -21.32 10.97 5.66
N CYS A 342 -21.27 10.10 4.65
CA CYS A 342 -22.32 9.11 4.37
C CYS A 342 -21.89 7.71 4.85
N PRO A 343 -22.82 6.76 5.09
CA PRO A 343 -22.57 5.50 5.83
C PRO A 343 -21.64 4.46 5.17
N GLN A 344 -20.62 4.85 4.41
CA GLN A 344 -19.64 3.96 3.78
C GLN A 344 -18.16 4.28 4.08
N GLY A 345 -17.85 5.20 5.01
CA GLY A 345 -16.47 5.34 5.48
C GLY A 345 -16.28 6.20 6.72
N VAL A 346 -15.27 5.85 7.50
CA VAL A 346 -14.79 6.55 8.70
C VAL A 346 -13.49 7.27 8.32
N VAL A 347 -13.37 8.52 8.82
CA VAL A 347 -12.20 9.31 9.25
C VAL A 347 -12.41 10.75 8.77
N ILE A 348 -12.74 11.63 9.71
CA ILE A 348 -12.68 13.08 9.54
C ILE A 348 -11.23 13.48 9.86
N THR A 349 -10.48 13.96 8.88
CA THR A 349 -9.23 14.67 9.12
C THR A 349 -9.43 16.12 8.69
N LEU A 350 -9.56 17.03 9.67
CA LEU A 350 -9.42 18.45 9.43
C LEU A 350 -7.92 18.75 9.42
N LEU A 351 -7.35 18.97 8.24
CA LEU A 351 -5.98 19.45 8.12
C LEU A 351 -6.04 20.98 8.01
N SER A 352 -5.63 21.68 9.06
CA SER A 352 -5.19 23.07 8.93
C SER A 352 -3.82 23.04 8.25
N LEU A 353 -3.72 23.61 7.04
CA LEU A 353 -2.49 23.64 6.25
C LEU A 353 -1.55 24.77 6.68
#